data_AF-A0A2J7ZQ09-F1
#
_entry.id   AF-A0A2J7ZQ09-F1
#
_cell.length_a   1.000
_cell.length_b   1.000
_cell.length_c   1.000
_cell.angle_alpha   90.00
_cell.angle_beta   90.00
_cell.angle_gamma   90.00
#
_symmetry.space_group_name_H-M   'P 1'
#
loop_
_entity.id
_entity.type
_entity.pdbx_description
1 polymer ?
#
loop_
_entity_poly.entity_id
_entity_poly.type
_entity_poly.pdbx_seq_one_letter_code
_entity_poly.pdbx_strand_id
1 'polypeptide(L)'
;YKLEFEVTSLIVNTSSEPYETTAAATGLILYEGSQGWTTSTALSVLYEDDGVTIRPGYLFSMTITRSTAVKFFSLFIVILMWFISLFMFVLGLNFTFTSSSTEVSYDVPALAIGLLFALPFVRDVQPDVPVVGAAIDVFGFFWNVALVAGAAIIVLATLSTRVQRMNVKRYEDAEAALEAKHRVEVKPV
;
A
#
# COMPACT_ATOMS: atom_id res chain seq x y z
N TYR A 1 5.70 -18.47 -17.20
CA TYR A 1 5.52 -19.83 -17.75
C TYR A 1 4.56 -19.77 -18.91
N LYS A 2 5.01 -20.10 -20.13
CA LYS A 2 4.29 -19.86 -21.41
C LYS A 2 3.34 -21.04 -21.71
N LEU A 3 2.06 -20.75 -21.96
CA LEU A 3 1.13 -21.70 -22.57
C LEU A 3 0.75 -21.12 -23.94
N GLU A 4 1.02 -21.91 -24.97
CA GLU A 4 0.86 -21.56 -26.37
C GLU A 4 -0.35 -22.30 -26.92
N PHE A 5 -1.24 -21.59 -27.61
CA PHE A 5 -2.29 -22.20 -28.42
C PHE A 5 -2.14 -21.73 -29.85
N GLU A 6 -2.04 -22.70 -30.74
CA GLU A 6 -1.97 -22.51 -32.18
C GLU A 6 -3.40 -22.58 -32.74
N VAL A 7 -3.91 -21.46 -33.24
CA VAL A 7 -5.20 -21.44 -33.97
C VAL A 7 -4.87 -21.53 -35.46
N THR A 8 -5.14 -22.69 -36.03
CA THR A 8 -4.99 -22.94 -37.46
C THR A 8 -6.21 -22.40 -38.19
N SER A 9 -6.05 -21.31 -38.93
CA SER A 9 -7.10 -20.83 -39.84
C SER A 9 -6.89 -21.41 -41.24
N LEU A 10 -7.94 -22.02 -41.81
CA LEU A 10 -7.93 -22.52 -43.19
C LEU A 10 -8.33 -21.39 -44.14
N ILE A 11 -7.43 -21.01 -45.05
CA ILE A 11 -7.76 -20.20 -46.22
C ILE A 11 -8.03 -21.18 -47.37
N VAL A 12 -9.29 -21.28 -47.80
CA VAL A 12 -9.69 -22.15 -48.92
C VAL A 12 -9.74 -21.32 -50.19
N ASN A 13 -8.93 -21.67 -51.19
CA ASN A 13 -8.97 -21.07 -52.50
C ASN A 13 -10.06 -21.75 -53.35
N THR A 14 -11.13 -21.03 -53.67
CA THR A 14 -12.30 -21.55 -54.39
C THR A 14 -12.22 -21.38 -55.92
N SER A 15 -11.08 -20.96 -56.47
CA SER A 15 -10.97 -20.60 -57.89
C SER A 15 -10.79 -21.78 -58.86
N SER A 16 -10.44 -22.97 -58.38
CA SER A 16 -10.28 -24.19 -59.21
C SER A 16 -10.43 -25.43 -58.35
N GLU A 17 -11.13 -26.45 -58.85
CA GLU A 17 -11.20 -27.76 -58.19
C GLU A 17 -9.97 -28.61 -58.56
N PRO A 18 -9.35 -29.33 -57.59
CA PRO A 18 -9.72 -29.39 -56.17
C PRO A 18 -9.29 -28.14 -55.40
N TYR A 19 -10.11 -27.71 -54.43
CA TYR A 19 -9.86 -26.51 -53.63
C TYR A 19 -8.54 -26.62 -52.86
N GLU A 20 -7.59 -25.72 -53.13
CA GLU A 20 -6.34 -25.64 -52.38
C GLU A 20 -6.56 -24.96 -51.04
N THR A 21 -6.08 -25.60 -49.98
CA THR A 21 -6.19 -25.11 -48.60
C THR A 21 -4.83 -24.66 -48.10
N THR A 22 -4.71 -23.39 -47.70
CA THR A 22 -3.50 -22.86 -47.05
C THR A 22 -3.79 -22.55 -45.58
N ALA A 23 -3.06 -23.16 -44.66
CA ALA A 23 -3.17 -22.87 -43.23
C ALA A 23 -2.32 -21.64 -42.88
N ALA A 24 -2.93 -20.60 -42.30
CA ALA A 24 -2.22 -19.46 -41.75
C ALA A 24 -2.39 -19.44 -40.22
N ALA A 25 -1.27 -19.57 -39.50
CA ALA A 25 -1.24 -19.54 -38.04
C ALA A 25 -1.25 -18.10 -37.53
N THR A 26 -2.26 -17.73 -36.74
CA THR A 26 -2.33 -16.44 -36.04
C THR A 26 -2.51 -16.74 -34.55
N GLY A 27 -1.49 -16.52 -33.72
CA GLY A 27 -1.50 -16.88 -32.30
C GLY A 27 -1.77 -15.69 -31.37
N LEU A 28 -2.54 -15.91 -30.31
CA LEU A 28 -2.78 -14.98 -29.19
C LEU A 28 -2.26 -15.61 -27.89
N ILE A 29 -1.48 -14.87 -27.10
CA ILE A 29 -0.80 -15.38 -25.89
C ILE A 29 -1.59 -14.99 -24.64
N LEU A 30 -2.14 -15.97 -23.91
CA LEU A 30 -2.93 -15.73 -22.69
C LEU A 30 -2.56 -16.72 -21.58
N TYR A 31 -2.37 -16.22 -20.35
CA TYR A 31 -1.95 -17.04 -19.19
C TYR A 31 -3.14 -17.37 -18.28
N GLU A 32 -3.36 -18.65 -17.97
CA GLU A 32 -4.28 -19.15 -16.94
C GLU A 32 -3.48 -19.72 -15.74
N GLY A 33 -3.90 -19.40 -14.51
CA GLY A 33 -3.46 -20.12 -13.31
C GLY A 33 -2.07 -19.79 -12.76
N SER A 34 -1.46 -18.66 -13.14
CA SER A 34 -0.24 -18.15 -12.49
C SER A 34 -0.60 -17.21 -11.34
N GLN A 35 0.15 -17.33 -10.23
CA GLN A 35 -0.02 -16.65 -8.94
C GLN A 35 -0.65 -15.24 -9.06
N GLY A 36 -1.97 -15.15 -8.87
CA GLY A 36 -2.68 -13.88 -8.68
C GLY A 36 -3.75 -13.49 -9.68
N TRP A 37 -3.87 -14.20 -10.81
CA TRP A 37 -4.91 -13.95 -11.81
C TRP A 37 -5.63 -15.24 -12.23
N THR A 38 -6.95 -15.16 -12.29
CA THR A 38 -7.87 -16.17 -12.84
C THR A 38 -8.39 -15.66 -14.18
N THR A 39 -8.09 -16.39 -15.24
CA THR A 39 -8.54 -16.10 -16.59
C THR A 39 -9.69 -17.06 -16.91
N SER A 40 -10.73 -16.56 -17.56
CA SER A 40 -11.84 -17.35 -18.10
C SER A 40 -11.99 -16.97 -19.57
N THR A 41 -11.91 -17.96 -20.45
CA THR A 41 -12.07 -17.78 -21.90
C THR A 41 -13.29 -18.54 -22.38
N ALA A 42 -14.08 -17.92 -23.25
CA ALA A 42 -15.22 -18.53 -23.91
C ALA A 42 -15.20 -18.16 -25.39
N LEU A 43 -15.34 -19.16 -26.25
CA LEU A 43 -15.53 -19.00 -27.68
C LEU A 43 -16.95 -19.45 -28.02
N SER A 44 -17.78 -18.55 -28.52
CA SER A 44 -19.15 -18.86 -28.92
C SER A 44 -19.40 -18.45 -30.36
N VAL A 45 -20.24 -19.21 -31.06
CA VAL A 45 -20.70 -18.83 -32.40
C VAL A 45 -21.63 -17.64 -32.26
N LEU A 46 -21.33 -16.56 -32.98
CA LEU A 46 -22.17 -15.38 -33.02
C LEU A 46 -23.09 -15.47 -34.24
N TYR A 47 -24.39 -15.47 -33.96
CA TYR A 47 -25.43 -15.31 -34.98
C TYR A 47 -26.09 -13.96 -34.71
N GLU A 48 -25.55 -12.90 -35.32
CA GLU A 48 -26.21 -11.59 -35.33
C GLU A 48 -27.31 -11.65 -36.39
N ASP A 49 -28.57 -11.60 -35.98
CA ASP A 49 -29.73 -11.50 -36.87
C ASP A 49 -30.15 -10.03 -36.97
N ASP A 50 -29.61 -9.34 -37.98
CA ASP A 50 -29.94 -7.95 -38.30
C ASP A 50 -31.21 -7.85 -39.18
N GLY A 51 -32.02 -8.92 -39.24
CA GLY A 51 -33.24 -9.02 -40.06
C GLY A 51 -33.01 -9.07 -41.57
N VAL A 52 -31.76 -8.97 -42.03
CA VAL A 52 -31.40 -8.86 -43.46
C VAL A 52 -30.27 -9.80 -43.86
N THR A 53 -29.36 -10.18 -42.97
CA THR A 53 -28.25 -11.11 -43.27
C THR A 53 -27.79 -11.86 -42.03
N ILE A 54 -27.68 -13.19 -42.11
CA ILE A 54 -26.97 -13.98 -41.11
C ILE A 54 -25.47 -13.76 -41.34
N ARG A 55 -24.80 -13.07 -40.41
CA ARG A 55 -23.34 -12.99 -40.41
C ARG A 55 -22.78 -14.11 -39.54
N PRO A 56 -22.27 -15.22 -40.11
CA PRO A 56 -21.58 -16.22 -39.31
C PRO A 56 -20.30 -15.59 -38.75
N GLY A 57 -20.22 -15.48 -37.43
CA GLY A 57 -19.07 -14.92 -36.73
C GLY A 57 -18.67 -15.77 -35.52
N TYR A 58 -17.49 -15.49 -34.97
CA TYR A 58 -17.04 -16.05 -33.71
C TYR A 58 -16.92 -14.92 -32.69
N LEU A 59 -17.56 -15.07 -31.54
CA LEU A 59 -17.37 -14.20 -30.38
C LEU A 59 -16.33 -14.84 -29.46
N PHE A 60 -15.22 -14.15 -29.31
CA PHE A 60 -14.20 -14.48 -28.32
C PHE A 60 -14.38 -13.58 -27.10
N SER A 61 -14.73 -14.17 -25.95
CA SER A 61 -14.83 -13.47 -24.67
C SER A 61 -13.73 -13.94 -23.74
N MET A 62 -12.98 -13.00 -23.16
CA MET A 62 -11.93 -13.27 -22.18
C MET A 62 -12.14 -12.37 -20.97
N THR A 63 -12.27 -12.99 -19.80
CA THR A 63 -12.38 -12.29 -18.52
C THR A 63 -11.18 -12.61 -17.66
N ILE A 64 -10.36 -11.59 -17.39
CA ILE A 64 -9.18 -11.69 -16.50
C ILE A 64 -9.56 -11.07 -15.15
N THR A 65 -9.47 -11.85 -14.08
CA THR A 65 -9.86 -11.43 -12.73
C THR A 65 -8.75 -11.75 -11.74
N ARG A 66 -8.68 -11.00 -10.63
CA ARG A 66 -7.73 -11.31 -9.54
C ARG A 66 -8.17 -12.57 -8.80
N SER A 67 -7.20 -13.43 -8.48
CA SER A 67 -7.46 -14.64 -7.69
C SER A 67 -7.95 -14.30 -6.28
N THR A 68 -8.74 -15.19 -5.69
CA THR A 68 -9.27 -15.01 -4.32
C THR A 68 -8.16 -14.87 -3.29
N ALA A 69 -7.05 -15.60 -3.45
CA ALA A 69 -5.90 -15.51 -2.56
C ALA A 69 -5.25 -14.11 -2.57
N VAL A 70 -5.10 -13.49 -3.75
CA VAL A 70 -4.56 -12.12 -3.85
C VAL A 70 -5.49 -11.09 -3.22
N LYS A 71 -6.81 -11.24 -3.43
CA LYS A 71 -7.80 -10.37 -2.78
C LYS A 71 -7.72 -10.48 -1.24
N PHE A 72 -7.63 -11.70 -0.71
CA PHE A 72 -7.51 -11.94 0.73
C PHE A 72 -6.22 -11.35 1.30
N PHE A 73 -5.08 -11.63 0.69
CA PHE A 73 -3.79 -11.15 1.17
C PHE A 73 -3.69 -9.62 1.08
N SER A 74 -4.16 -9.02 -0.02
CA SER A 74 -4.22 -7.56 -0.16
C SER A 74 -5.12 -6.92 0.91
N LEU A 75 -6.31 -7.49 1.17
CA LEU A 75 -7.20 -7.01 2.24
C LEU A 75 -6.56 -7.14 3.62
N PHE A 76 -5.87 -8.26 3.89
CA PHE A 76 -5.15 -8.49 5.13
C PHE A 76 -4.08 -7.41 5.37
N ILE A 77 -3.27 -7.08 4.35
CA ILE A 77 -2.26 -6.02 4.45
C ILE A 77 -2.91 -4.66 4.71
N VAL A 78 -4.03 -4.33 4.05
CA VAL A 78 -4.73 -3.07 4.31
C VAL A 78 -5.21 -2.98 5.76
N ILE A 79 -5.83 -4.04 6.26
CA ILE A 79 -6.31 -4.11 7.65
C ILE A 79 -5.13 -3.97 8.61
N LEU A 80 -4.02 -4.65 8.35
CA LEU A 80 -2.79 -4.52 9.13
C LEU A 80 -2.28 -3.07 9.14
N MET A 81 -2.26 -2.40 7.99
CA MET A 81 -1.86 -0.99 7.89
C MET A 81 -2.76 -0.04 8.69
N TRP A 82 -4.06 -0.33 8.74
CA TRP A 82 -5.00 0.40 9.61
C TRP A 82 -4.71 0.18 11.10
N PHE A 83 -4.42 -1.05 11.52
CA PHE A 83 -4.12 -1.33 12.92
C PHE A 83 -2.84 -0.66 13.38
N ILE A 84 -1.76 -0.71 12.59
CA ILE A 84 -0.49 -0.07 12.96
C ILE A 84 -0.60 1.47 12.95
N SER A 85 -1.39 2.05 12.03
CA SER A 85 -1.58 3.51 11.95
C SER A 85 -2.43 4.02 13.12
N LEU A 86 -3.52 3.32 13.44
CA LEU A 86 -4.37 3.64 14.59
C LEU A 86 -3.63 3.44 15.91
N PHE A 87 -2.85 2.36 16.04
CA PHE A 87 -2.02 2.11 17.22
C PHE A 87 -1.00 3.23 17.42
N MET A 88 -0.31 3.65 16.37
CA MET A 88 0.63 4.77 16.43
C MET A 88 -0.07 6.08 16.82
N PHE A 89 -1.26 6.33 16.29
CA PHE A 89 -2.03 7.52 16.64
C PHE A 89 -2.44 7.52 18.13
N VAL A 90 -2.96 6.40 18.64
CA VAL A 90 -3.31 6.26 20.07
C VAL A 90 -2.07 6.37 20.96
N LEU A 91 -0.95 5.77 20.55
CA LEU A 91 0.32 5.88 21.26
C LEU A 91 0.81 7.33 21.31
N GLY A 92 0.67 8.06 20.20
CA GLY A 92 1.01 9.49 20.13
C GLY A 92 0.13 10.34 21.04
N LEU A 93 -1.18 10.10 21.08
CA LEU A 93 -2.09 10.77 22.01
C LEU A 93 -1.74 10.46 23.46
N ASN A 94 -1.48 9.19 23.80
CA ASN A 94 -1.08 8.79 25.14
C ASN A 94 0.25 9.46 25.54
N PHE A 95 1.23 9.49 24.64
CA PHE A 95 2.48 10.20 24.84
C PHE A 95 2.26 11.67 25.17
N THR A 96 1.32 12.35 24.51
CA THR A 96 0.99 13.76 24.79
C THR A 96 0.23 13.95 26.10
N PHE A 97 -0.80 13.14 26.37
CA PHE A 97 -1.65 13.30 27.57
C PHE A 97 -1.00 12.81 28.85
N THR A 98 -0.05 11.88 28.78
CA THR A 98 0.72 11.41 29.93
C THR A 98 1.74 12.48 30.31
N SER A 99 1.30 13.44 31.12
CA SER A 99 2.04 14.64 31.55
C SER A 99 3.09 14.39 32.64
N SER A 100 3.31 13.15 33.08
CA SER A 100 3.98 12.89 34.36
C SER A 100 5.43 12.43 34.30
N SER A 101 5.97 12.09 33.13
CA SER A 101 7.37 11.68 33.02
C SER A 101 8.26 12.87 32.67
N THR A 102 9.07 13.29 33.64
CA THR A 102 10.18 14.26 33.47
C THR A 102 11.26 13.74 32.51
N GLU A 103 11.15 12.48 32.10
CA GLU A 103 12.09 11.83 31.19
C GLU A 103 11.67 12.05 29.73
N VAL A 104 12.58 12.61 28.96
CA VAL A 104 12.44 12.71 27.51
C VAL A 104 12.80 11.37 26.90
N SER A 105 11.77 10.61 26.51
CA SER A 105 11.92 9.44 25.64
C SER A 105 11.86 9.85 24.18
N TYR A 106 12.84 9.39 23.40
CA TYR A 106 12.91 9.58 21.95
C TYR A 106 12.31 8.41 21.17
N ASP A 107 11.90 7.34 21.86
CA ASP A 107 11.48 6.09 21.23
C ASP A 107 10.18 6.25 20.43
N VAL A 108 9.17 6.90 21.03
CA VAL A 108 7.87 7.14 20.39
C VAL A 108 7.99 8.06 19.15
N PRO A 109 8.70 9.21 19.22
CA PRO A 109 8.98 10.01 18.03
C PRO A 109 9.75 9.23 16.94
N ALA A 110 10.77 8.46 17.32
CA ALA A 110 11.54 7.66 16.39
C ALA A 110 10.68 6.60 15.69
N LEU A 111 9.79 5.93 16.44
CA LEU A 111 8.85 4.95 15.90
C LEU A 111 7.84 5.61 14.93
N ALA A 112 7.35 6.81 15.26
CA ALA A 112 6.43 7.56 14.40
C ALA A 112 7.05 7.89 13.03
N ILE A 113 8.28 8.42 13.04
CA ILE A 113 9.01 8.78 11.83
C ILE A 113 9.39 7.51 11.05
N GLY A 114 9.88 6.48 11.74
CA GLY A 114 10.21 5.20 11.13
C GLY A 114 9.01 4.58 10.42
N LEU A 115 7.84 4.62 11.05
CA LEU A 115 6.61 4.08 10.46
C LEU A 115 6.18 4.88 9.22
N LEU A 116 6.35 6.21 9.23
CA LEU A 116 6.02 7.05 8.07
C LEU A 116 6.79 6.66 6.81
N PHE A 117 8.07 6.27 6.98
CA PHE A 117 8.89 5.75 5.88
C PHE A 117 8.69 4.26 5.61
N ALA A 118 8.19 3.50 6.58
CA ALA A 118 7.93 2.07 6.43
C ALA A 118 6.61 1.76 5.69
N LEU A 119 5.58 2.60 5.85
CA LEU A 119 4.24 2.35 5.29
C LEU A 119 4.23 2.09 3.77
N PRO A 120 4.99 2.81 2.92
CA PRO A 120 5.07 2.50 1.49
C PRO A 120 5.58 1.08 1.21
N PHE A 121 6.60 0.64 1.95
CA PHE A 121 7.15 -0.71 1.79
C PHE A 121 6.13 -1.80 2.18
N VAL A 122 5.38 -1.58 3.26
CA VAL A 122 4.30 -2.51 3.68
C VAL A 122 3.20 -2.57 2.61
N ARG A 123 2.87 -1.43 2.00
CA ARG A 123 1.92 -1.36 0.89
C ARG A 123 2.43 -2.13 -0.33
N ASP A 124 3.72 -2.03 -0.65
CA ASP A 124 4.31 -2.69 -1.82
C ASP A 124 4.49 -4.21 -1.66
N VAL A 125 4.30 -4.76 -0.45
CA VAL A 125 4.18 -6.21 -0.24
C VAL A 125 2.88 -6.76 -0.86
N GLN A 126 1.90 -5.91 -1.18
CA GLN A 126 0.67 -6.37 -1.81
C GLN A 126 0.92 -6.95 -3.22
N PRO A 127 0.25 -8.06 -3.59
CA PRO A 127 0.58 -8.79 -4.80
C PRO A 127 0.12 -8.00 -6.02
N ASP A 128 1.06 -7.73 -6.93
CA ASP A 128 0.86 -6.93 -8.15
C ASP A 128 0.09 -5.61 -7.88
N VAL A 129 0.35 -4.96 -6.75
CA VAL A 129 -0.24 -3.65 -6.50
C VAL A 129 0.27 -2.68 -7.57
N PRO A 130 -0.61 -1.93 -8.27
CA PRO A 130 -0.17 -1.01 -9.30
C PRO A 130 0.56 0.18 -8.66
N VAL A 131 0.97 1.17 -9.47
CA VAL A 131 1.52 2.43 -8.95
C VAL A 131 0.56 3.10 -7.96
N VAL A 132 1.10 3.91 -7.05
CA VAL A 132 0.33 4.60 -6.01
C VAL A 132 -0.80 5.42 -6.64
N GLY A 133 -2.00 5.31 -6.05
CA GLY A 133 -3.23 5.94 -6.54
C GLY A 133 -4.30 4.95 -6.96
N ALA A 134 -4.12 3.67 -6.65
CA ALA A 134 -5.17 2.66 -6.81
C ALA A 134 -6.35 2.94 -5.88
N ALA A 135 -7.52 2.35 -6.16
CA ALA A 135 -8.67 2.45 -5.26
C ALA A 135 -8.32 2.06 -3.80
N ILE A 136 -7.49 1.05 -3.62
CA ILE A 136 -7.02 0.59 -2.30
C ILE A 136 -6.16 1.64 -1.57
N ASP A 137 -5.46 2.50 -2.33
CA ASP A 137 -4.63 3.56 -1.76
C ASP A 137 -5.49 4.76 -1.35
N VAL A 138 -6.50 5.08 -2.14
CA VAL A 138 -7.46 6.16 -1.87
C VAL A 138 -8.26 5.90 -0.59
N PHE A 139 -8.71 4.65 -0.40
CA PHE A 139 -9.51 4.29 0.78
C PHE A 139 -8.67 3.89 2.00
N GLY A 140 -7.40 3.53 1.84
CA GLY A 140 -6.57 3.05 2.95
C GLY A 140 -5.25 3.79 3.08
N PHE A 141 -4.36 3.62 2.10
CA PHE A 141 -2.98 4.08 2.19
C PHE A 141 -2.84 5.57 2.57
N PHE A 142 -3.57 6.47 1.92
CA PHE A 142 -3.46 7.90 2.18
C PHE A 142 -3.93 8.27 3.59
N TRP A 143 -5.00 7.63 4.09
CA TRP A 143 -5.50 7.86 5.45
C TRP A 143 -4.53 7.32 6.50
N ASN A 144 -3.93 6.17 6.25
CA ASN A 144 -2.91 5.60 7.13
C ASN A 144 -1.66 6.50 7.22
N VAL A 145 -1.19 7.02 6.08
CA VAL A 145 -0.09 7.98 6.04
C VAL A 145 -0.47 9.28 6.76
N ALA A 146 -1.67 9.81 6.54
CA ALA A 146 -2.14 11.02 7.21
C ALA A 146 -2.22 10.85 8.74
N LEU A 147 -2.73 9.72 9.23
CA LEU A 147 -2.79 9.41 10.66
C LEU A 147 -1.40 9.34 11.29
N VAL A 148 -0.46 8.64 10.66
CA VAL A 148 0.91 8.50 11.17
C VAL A 148 1.67 9.82 11.09
N ALA A 149 1.51 10.60 10.01
CA ALA A 149 2.09 11.93 9.89
C ALA A 149 1.54 12.88 10.98
N GLY A 150 0.23 12.86 11.20
CA GLY A 150 -0.40 13.64 12.28
C GLY A 150 0.13 13.23 13.66
N ALA A 151 0.25 11.93 13.93
CA ALA A 151 0.83 11.41 15.17
C ALA A 151 2.29 11.85 15.34
N ALA A 152 3.10 11.79 14.28
CA ALA A 152 4.50 12.22 14.31
C ALA A 152 4.63 13.71 14.64
N ILE A 153 3.81 14.57 14.02
CA ILE A 153 3.79 16.02 14.31
C ILE A 153 3.44 16.27 15.78
N ILE A 154 2.40 15.63 16.29
CA ILE A 154 1.94 15.78 17.68
C ILE A 154 3.03 15.35 18.66
N VAL A 155 3.65 14.19 18.43
CA VAL A 155 4.70 13.64 19.29
C VAL A 155 5.96 14.50 19.26
N LEU A 156 6.37 14.99 18.08
CA LEU A 156 7.53 15.89 17.95
C LEU A 156 7.29 17.25 18.61
N ALA A 157 6.08 17.82 18.48
CA ALA A 157 5.72 19.05 19.18
C ALA A 157 5.74 18.87 20.70
N THR A 158 5.22 17.74 21.18
CA THR A 158 5.25 17.36 22.60
C THR A 158 6.68 17.17 23.09
N LEU A 159 7.53 16.50 22.31
CA LEU A 159 8.94 16.31 22.62
C LEU A 159 9.67 17.66 22.73
N SER A 160 9.48 18.54 21.74
CA SER A 160 10.10 19.87 21.71
C SER A 160 9.72 20.70 22.95
N THR A 161 8.44 20.72 23.31
CA THR A 161 7.98 21.43 24.50
C THR A 161 8.51 20.83 25.80
N ARG A 162 8.65 19.50 25.89
CA ARG A 162 9.29 18.84 27.05
C ARG A 162 10.76 19.17 27.16
N VAL A 163 11.51 19.12 26.06
CA VAL A 163 12.94 19.47 26.04
C VAL A 163 13.16 20.92 26.48
N GLN A 164 12.36 21.86 25.98
CA GLN A 164 12.42 23.26 26.40
C GLN A 164 12.17 23.42 27.90
N ARG A 165 11.12 22.79 28.44
CA ARG A 165 10.81 22.85 29.88
C ARG A 165 11.91 22.26 30.75
N MET A 166 12.53 21.16 30.33
CA MET A 166 13.68 20.59 31.05
C MET A 166 14.87 21.53 31.05
N ASN A 167 15.20 22.14 29.91
CA ASN A 167 16.33 23.07 29.83
C ASN A 167 16.13 24.26 30.77
N VAL A 168 14.92 24.84 30.82
CA VAL A 168 14.59 25.92 31.76
C VAL A 168 14.79 25.49 33.21
N LYS A 169 14.23 24.35 33.63
CA LYS A 169 14.41 23.83 34.99
C LYS A 169 15.89 23.58 35.33
N ARG A 170 16.67 23.05 34.38
CA ARG A 170 18.11 22.83 34.58
C ARG A 170 18.88 24.13 34.82
N TYR A 171 18.47 25.24 34.19
CA TYR A 171 19.07 26.55 34.44
C TYR A 171 18.68 27.08 35.84
N GLU A 172 17.41 26.95 36.23
CA GLU A 172 16.92 27.33 37.56
C GLU A 172 17.63 26.54 38.67
N ASP A 173 17.78 25.22 38.52
CA ASP A 173 18.47 24.35 39.47
C ASP A 173 19.97 24.70 39.60
N ALA A 174 20.61 25.08 38.48
CA ALA A 174 22.01 25.48 38.46
C ALA A 174 22.24 26.82 39.18
N GLU A 175 21.34 27.79 38.99
CA GLU A 175 21.38 29.08 39.68
C GLU A 175 21.17 28.91 41.19
N ALA A 176 20.17 28.11 41.61
CA ALA A 176 19.92 27.81 43.01
C ALA A 176 21.12 27.11 43.69
N ALA A 177 21.83 26.23 42.97
CA ALA A 177 23.04 25.57 43.47
C ALA A 177 24.21 26.56 43.65
N LEU A 178 24.38 27.53 42.75
CA LEU A 178 25.39 28.59 42.88
C LEU A 178 25.10 29.50 44.08
N GLU A 179 23.84 29.92 44.26
CA GLU A 179 23.42 30.73 45.40
C GLU A 179 23.64 30.00 46.74
N ALA A 180 23.29 28.71 46.79
CA ALA A 180 23.52 27.88 47.98
C ALA A 180 25.01 27.79 48.32
N LYS A 181 25.88 27.61 47.31
CA LYS A 181 27.33 27.58 47.50
C LYS A 181 27.87 28.93 48.00
N HIS A 182 27.42 30.03 47.40
CA HIS A 182 27.82 31.37 47.83
C HIS A 182 27.41 31.67 49.28
N ARG A 183 26.20 31.28 49.69
CA ARG A 183 25.73 31.44 51.07
C ARG A 183 26.60 30.70 52.09
N VAL A 184 27.13 29.52 51.73
CA VAL A 184 27.99 28.73 52.61
C VAL A 184 29.38 29.37 52.75
N GLU A 185 29.95 29.88 51.66
CA GLU A 185 31.28 30.54 51.68
C GLU A 185 31.27 31.89 52.42
N VAL A 186 30.15 32.63 52.40
CA VAL A 186 30.02 33.96 53.03
C VAL A 186 29.71 33.90 54.54
N LYS A 187 29.44 32.72 55.11
CA LYS A 187 29.42 32.52 56.57
C LYS A 187 30.73 31.86 57.06
N PRO A 188 31.85 32.59 57.15
CA PRO A 188 32.92 32.17 58.03
C PRO A 188 32.46 32.40 59.49
N VAL A 189 32.93 31.50 60.37
CA VAL A 189 32.67 31.40 61.81
C VAL A 189 32.60 32.75 62.53
#